data_AF-A0A9E2V483-F1
#
_entry.id   AF-A0A9E2V483-F1
#
_cell.length_a   1.000
_cell.length_b   1.000
_cell.length_c   1.000
_cell.angle_alpha   90.00
_cell.angle_beta   90.00
_cell.angle_gamma   90.00
#
_symmetry.space_group_name_H-M   'P 1'
#
loop_
_entity.id
_entity.type
_entity.pdbx_description
1 polymer ?
#
loop_
_entity_poly.entity_id
_entity_poly.type
_entity_poly.pdbx_seq_one_letter_code
_entity_poly.pdbx_strand_id
1 'polypeptide(L)'
;MDIDMQTLRLIEHEREISLDVLVGAIEQALLSAYHRTPGSHEQARVEIDRRSGHVTVWAREDIVADGAGAADAGPDGAPAEPAGTRDAGADEAPAPTPAPEPAVVPGPEFEDTPDGFGRIATATARQVIVQRLRDAEDDQVLGNFRGKEGEILGGVIQQGRDPRVVLIDIGGTEAVLPAHEQVPTEKYVHGERLRAYVLEVARGSRGPQITLSRTHPNLVRKLFEMEVPEVADGTVEITGLAREAGHRTKLAVRATIPGVNAKGACIGPMGNRVRAVMAELHGEKIDIVDHSDDPAAMIGHALSPARVLSV
;
A
#
# COMPACT_ATOMS: atom_id res chain seq x y z
N MET A 1 21.11 -17.14 -27.85
CA MET A 1 21.28 -15.70 -27.59
C MET A 1 20.73 -15.49 -26.22
N ASP A 2 21.60 -14.99 -25.36
CA ASP A 2 21.54 -15.24 -23.94
C ASP A 2 21.05 -13.97 -23.22
N ILE A 3 20.51 -14.15 -22.02
CA ILE A 3 20.18 -13.02 -21.16
C ILE A 3 21.47 -12.30 -20.80
N ASP A 4 21.47 -10.98 -20.89
CA ASP A 4 22.64 -10.18 -20.54
C ASP A 4 22.89 -10.20 -19.03
N MET A 5 23.78 -11.11 -18.61
CA MET A 5 24.18 -11.25 -17.21
C MET A 5 24.98 -10.05 -16.69
N GLN A 6 25.60 -9.23 -17.55
CA GLN A 6 26.29 -8.01 -17.09
C GLN A 6 25.28 -6.98 -16.60
N THR A 7 24.19 -6.81 -17.35
CA THR A 7 23.08 -5.92 -16.96
C THR A 7 22.46 -6.37 -15.62
N LEU A 8 22.22 -7.67 -15.43
CA LEU A 8 21.67 -8.19 -14.17
C LEU A 8 22.59 -7.96 -12.96
N ARG A 9 23.90 -8.16 -13.13
CA ARG A 9 24.89 -7.91 -12.06
C ARG A 9 25.03 -6.42 -11.75
N LEU A 10 24.88 -5.54 -12.75
CA LEU A 10 24.89 -4.10 -12.51
C LEU A 10 23.69 -3.70 -11.64
N ILE A 11 22.51 -4.23 -11.92
CA ILE A 11 21.29 -3.97 -11.14
C ILE A 11 21.43 -4.46 -9.70
N GLU A 12 22.02 -5.65 -9.51
CA GLU A 12 22.29 -6.19 -8.18
C GLU A 12 23.16 -5.24 -7.35
N HIS A 13 24.22 -4.69 -7.95
CA HIS A 13 25.13 -3.77 -7.27
C HIS A 13 24.51 -2.38 -7.02
N GLU A 14 23.71 -1.87 -7.96
CA GLU A 14 23.17 -0.51 -7.89
C GLU A 14 21.89 -0.37 -7.06
N ARG A 15 21.13 -1.45 -6.89
CA ARG A 15 19.78 -1.42 -6.29
C ARG A 15 19.57 -2.46 -5.20
N GLU A 16 20.63 -3.16 -4.80
CA GLU A 16 20.62 -4.17 -3.73
C GLU A 16 19.61 -5.32 -3.96
N ILE A 17 19.23 -5.58 -5.22
CA ILE A 17 18.36 -6.69 -5.60
C ILE A 17 19.24 -7.90 -5.93
N SER A 18 19.25 -8.93 -5.09
CA SER A 18 20.10 -10.11 -5.32
C SER A 18 19.86 -10.74 -6.70
N LEU A 19 20.94 -11.19 -7.35
CA LEU A 19 20.90 -11.83 -8.66
C LEU A 19 19.95 -13.04 -8.68
N ASP A 20 19.90 -13.79 -7.58
CA ASP A 20 19.07 -14.99 -7.45
C ASP A 20 17.58 -14.66 -7.55
N VAL A 21 17.14 -13.55 -6.95
CA VAL A 21 15.75 -13.08 -7.05
C VAL A 21 15.42 -12.61 -8.46
N LEU A 22 16.35 -11.94 -9.14
CA LEU A 22 16.17 -11.51 -10.53
C LEU A 22 16.07 -12.70 -11.47
N VAL A 23 17.03 -13.63 -11.40
CA VAL A 23 17.07 -14.84 -12.23
C VAL A 23 15.82 -15.68 -12.03
N GLY A 24 15.44 -15.98 -10.77
CA GLY A 24 14.24 -16.75 -10.48
C GLY A 24 12.96 -16.08 -10.98
N ALA A 25 12.86 -14.74 -10.92
CA ALA A 25 11.72 -14.02 -11.47
C ALA A 25 11.66 -14.11 -13.00
N ILE A 26 12.81 -14.08 -13.67
CA ILE A 26 12.88 -14.24 -15.13
C ILE A 26 12.50 -15.67 -15.50
N GLU A 27 13.03 -16.69 -14.83
CA GLU A 27 12.65 -18.10 -15.05
C GLU A 27 11.14 -18.31 -14.96
N GLN A 28 10.49 -17.79 -13.92
CA GLN A 28 9.03 -17.86 -13.76
C GLN A 28 8.26 -17.14 -14.88
N ALA A 29 8.73 -15.96 -15.30
CA ALA A 29 8.10 -15.22 -16.38
C ALA A 29 8.26 -15.91 -17.73
N LEU A 30 9.41 -16.56 -17.96
CA LEU A 30 9.69 -17.36 -19.15
C LEU A 30 8.86 -18.64 -19.18
N LEU A 31 8.71 -19.31 -18.04
CA LEU A 31 7.83 -20.47 -17.92
C LEU A 31 6.39 -20.10 -18.29
N SER A 32 5.92 -18.95 -17.78
CA SER A 32 4.60 -18.40 -18.14
C SER A 32 4.49 -18.01 -19.63
N ALA A 33 5.59 -17.67 -20.28
CA ALA A 33 5.63 -17.44 -21.73
C ALA A 33 5.63 -18.75 -22.52
N TYR A 34 6.33 -19.77 -22.03
CA TYR A 34 6.39 -21.10 -22.61
C TYR A 34 5.01 -21.77 -22.63
N HIS A 35 4.26 -21.75 -21.52
CA HIS A 35 2.89 -22.29 -21.47
C HIS A 35 1.88 -21.59 -22.40
N ARG A 36 2.21 -20.42 -22.94
CA ARG A 36 1.39 -19.74 -23.97
C ARG A 36 1.75 -20.14 -25.40
N THR A 37 2.81 -20.93 -25.56
CA THR A 37 3.25 -21.44 -26.85
C THR A 37 2.52 -22.76 -27.17
N PRO A 38 2.08 -22.98 -28.42
CA PRO A 38 1.48 -24.25 -28.83
C PRO A 38 2.43 -25.42 -28.60
N GLY A 39 1.91 -26.54 -28.09
CA GLY A 39 2.70 -27.74 -27.83
C GLY A 39 3.50 -27.71 -26.53
N SER A 40 3.23 -26.75 -25.63
CA SER A 40 3.88 -26.69 -24.33
C SER A 40 3.44 -27.82 -23.40
N HIS A 41 4.38 -28.28 -22.58
CA HIS A 41 4.15 -29.29 -21.54
C HIS A 41 3.76 -28.61 -20.21
N GLU A 42 2.77 -29.17 -19.50
CA GLU A 42 2.33 -28.64 -18.19
C GLU A 42 3.45 -28.74 -17.14
N GLN A 43 4.19 -29.85 -17.16
CA GLN A 43 5.32 -30.06 -16.27
C GLN A 43 6.62 -29.57 -16.91
N ALA A 44 6.77 -28.25 -16.99
CA ALA A 44 7.99 -27.61 -17.47
C ALA A 44 8.64 -26.75 -16.40
N ARG A 45 9.97 -26.62 -16.46
CA ARG A 45 10.75 -25.62 -15.71
C ARG A 45 11.70 -24.92 -16.66
N VAL A 46 11.94 -23.64 -16.40
CA VAL A 46 12.94 -22.86 -17.12
C VAL A 46 14.17 -22.71 -16.24
N GLU A 47 15.34 -22.87 -16.82
CA GLU A 47 16.63 -22.70 -16.16
C GLU A 47 17.46 -21.68 -16.93
N ILE A 48 18.08 -20.74 -16.20
CA ILE A 48 19.00 -19.76 -16.76
C ILE A 48 20.41 -20.00 -16.21
N ASP A 49 21.36 -20.28 -17.10
CA ASP A 49 22.77 -20.38 -16.72
C ASP A 49 23.30 -19.02 -16.24
N ARG A 50 23.76 -18.96 -15.00
CA ARG A 50 24.18 -17.70 -14.33
C ARG A 50 25.49 -17.11 -14.86
N ARG A 51 26.25 -17.86 -15.67
CA ARG A 51 27.50 -17.40 -16.29
C ARG A 51 27.26 -16.93 -17.71
N SER A 52 26.57 -17.72 -18.52
CA SER A 52 26.36 -17.47 -19.93
C SER A 52 25.07 -16.70 -20.23
N GLY A 53 24.07 -16.78 -19.35
CA GLY A 53 22.71 -16.29 -19.57
C GLY A 53 21.87 -17.21 -20.46
N HIS A 54 22.36 -18.41 -20.75
CA HIS A 54 21.69 -19.35 -21.62
C HIS A 54 20.39 -19.85 -20.98
N VAL A 55 19.32 -19.89 -21.77
CA VAL A 55 17.98 -20.27 -21.30
C VAL A 55 17.65 -21.65 -21.84
N THR A 56 17.31 -22.58 -20.94
CA THR A 56 16.89 -23.94 -21.28
C THR A 56 15.51 -24.22 -20.69
N VAL A 57 14.61 -24.79 -21.48
CA VAL A 57 13.30 -25.27 -21.02
C VAL A 57 13.39 -26.78 -20.85
N TRP A 58 13.20 -27.25 -19.62
CA TRP A 58 13.13 -28.67 -19.30
C TRP A 58 11.66 -29.06 -19.15
N ALA A 59 11.19 -29.98 -19.99
CA ALA A 59 9.83 -30.50 -19.97
C ALA A 59 9.80 -31.97 -19.50
N ARG A 60 8.66 -32.38 -18.95
CA ARG A 60 8.34 -33.78 -18.66
C ARG A 60 7.05 -34.16 -19.36
N GLU A 61 7.04 -35.37 -19.92
CA GLU A 61 5.82 -35.99 -20.39
C GLU A 61 5.07 -36.64 -19.21
N ASP A 62 3.76 -36.51 -19.25
CA ASP A 62 2.87 -37.18 -18.30
C ASP A 62 2.71 -38.64 -18.73
N ILE A 63 3.32 -39.54 -17.96
CA ILE A 63 3.23 -40.98 -18.20
C ILE A 63 2.08 -41.52 -17.36
N VAL A 64 1.10 -42.13 -18.02
CA VAL A 64 0.05 -42.87 -17.33
C VAL A 64 0.71 -44.09 -16.69
N ALA A 65 0.66 -44.21 -15.35
CA ALA A 65 1.17 -45.40 -14.69
C ALA A 65 0.39 -46.63 -15.16
N ASP A 66 1.04 -47.53 -15.89
CA ASP A 66 0.51 -48.87 -16.09
C ASP A 66 0.41 -49.55 -14.72
N GLY A 67 -0.83 -49.83 -14.30
CA GLY A 67 -1.13 -50.50 -13.04
C GLY A 67 -0.55 -51.90 -12.99
N ALA A 68 0.70 -52.02 -12.57
CA ALA A 68 1.35 -53.29 -12.24
C ALA A 68 1.48 -53.41 -10.72
N GLY A 69 0.60 -54.21 -10.11
CA GLY A 69 0.66 -54.49 -8.68
C GLY A 69 -0.51 -55.28 -8.13
N ALA A 70 -0.85 -56.41 -8.77
CA ALA A 70 -1.61 -57.46 -8.10
C ALA A 70 -0.81 -57.93 -6.87
N ALA A 71 -1.23 -57.52 -5.69
CA ALA A 71 -0.81 -58.15 -4.44
C ALA A 71 -1.80 -59.27 -4.13
N ASP A 72 -1.40 -60.47 -4.55
CA ASP A 72 -1.93 -61.76 -4.11
C ASP A 72 -1.79 -61.85 -2.58
N ALA A 73 -2.92 -61.83 -1.87
CA ALA A 73 -3.01 -62.19 -0.46
C ALA A 73 -3.90 -63.44 -0.37
N GLY A 74 -3.25 -64.55 -0.06
CA GLY A 74 -3.80 -65.90 -0.09
C GLY A 74 -4.91 -66.20 0.92
N PRO A 75 -5.38 -67.46 0.91
CA PRO A 75 -6.73 -67.86 1.31
C PRO A 75 -6.81 -68.27 2.78
N ASP A 76 -7.97 -68.10 3.42
CA ASP A 76 -8.54 -69.10 4.34
C ASP A 76 -9.91 -68.70 4.94
N GLY A 77 -10.83 -69.67 4.99
CA GLY A 77 -11.74 -69.88 6.13
C GLY A 77 -13.12 -69.22 6.15
N ALA A 78 -14.15 -69.94 5.68
CA ALA A 78 -15.58 -69.77 6.03
C ALA A 78 -15.88 -70.25 7.49
N PRO A 79 -17.11 -70.20 8.08
CA PRO A 79 -18.43 -69.82 7.54
C PRO A 79 -19.34 -68.94 8.47
N ALA A 80 -20.59 -68.76 8.01
CA ALA A 80 -21.70 -67.88 8.41
C ALA A 80 -22.31 -68.01 9.83
N GLU A 81 -23.12 -67.02 10.24
CA GLU A 81 -24.50 -67.15 10.79
C GLU A 81 -25.29 -65.79 10.78
N PRO A 82 -26.64 -65.80 10.88
CA PRO A 82 -27.51 -64.76 10.29
C PRO A 82 -28.34 -63.88 11.28
N ALA A 83 -29.05 -62.92 10.67
CA ALA A 83 -30.32 -62.27 11.07
C ALA A 83 -30.28 -61.05 12.01
N GLY A 84 -30.79 -59.92 11.49
CA GLY A 84 -31.10 -58.70 12.23
C GLY A 84 -31.84 -57.66 11.37
N THR A 85 -33.14 -57.60 11.58
CA THR A 85 -34.24 -56.86 10.92
C THR A 85 -34.01 -55.37 10.60
N ARG A 86 -34.29 -55.01 9.33
CA ARG A 86 -34.90 -53.80 8.74
C ARG A 86 -35.00 -52.51 9.59
N ASP A 87 -34.55 -51.41 9.00
CA ASP A 87 -35.42 -50.23 8.83
C ASP A 87 -35.15 -49.56 7.47
N ALA A 88 -36.23 -49.12 6.82
CA ALA A 88 -36.27 -48.63 5.45
C ALA A 88 -36.31 -47.09 5.46
N GLY A 89 -35.16 -46.48 5.21
CA GLY A 89 -35.06 -45.09 4.75
C GLY A 89 -34.70 -45.11 3.27
N ALA A 90 -35.44 -44.35 2.46
CA ALA A 90 -35.21 -44.24 1.02
C ALA A 90 -33.80 -43.71 0.74
N ASP A 91 -32.92 -44.60 0.30
CA ASP A 91 -31.53 -44.30 -0.03
C ASP A 91 -31.50 -43.74 -1.46
N GLU A 92 -31.18 -42.45 -1.56
CA GLU A 92 -30.89 -41.78 -2.82
C GLU A 92 -29.64 -42.44 -3.39
N ALA A 93 -29.78 -43.13 -4.53
CA ALA A 93 -28.69 -43.89 -5.13
C ALA A 93 -27.45 -42.98 -5.27
N PRO A 94 -26.30 -43.34 -4.66
CA PRO A 94 -25.12 -42.51 -4.76
C PRO A 94 -24.74 -42.41 -6.23
N ALA A 95 -24.55 -41.17 -6.71
CA ALA A 95 -23.98 -40.92 -8.03
C ALA A 95 -22.72 -41.79 -8.20
N PRO A 96 -22.49 -42.39 -9.38
CA PRO A 96 -21.32 -43.24 -9.58
C PRO A 96 -20.08 -42.42 -9.24
N THR A 97 -19.32 -42.88 -8.25
CA THR A 97 -18.02 -42.32 -7.91
C THR A 97 -17.20 -42.29 -9.20
N PRO A 98 -16.69 -41.12 -9.64
CA PRO A 98 -15.81 -41.10 -10.81
C PRO A 98 -14.67 -42.07 -10.54
N ALA A 99 -14.42 -42.96 -11.51
CA ALA A 99 -13.31 -43.90 -11.43
C ALA A 99 -12.03 -43.14 -11.06
N PRO A 100 -11.15 -43.69 -10.22
CA PRO A 100 -9.89 -43.03 -9.88
C PRO A 100 -9.16 -42.75 -11.19
N GLU A 101 -8.92 -41.46 -11.47
CA GLU A 101 -8.09 -41.05 -12.60
C GLU A 101 -6.73 -41.76 -12.45
N PRO A 102 -6.21 -42.36 -13.53
CA PRO A 102 -4.96 -43.10 -13.44
C PRO A 102 -3.87 -42.17 -12.90
N ALA A 103 -3.09 -42.66 -11.95
CA ALA A 103 -2.00 -41.90 -11.38
C ALA A 103 -1.00 -41.54 -12.49
N VAL A 104 -1.01 -40.28 -12.90
CA VAL A 104 -0.05 -39.74 -13.86
C VAL A 104 1.26 -39.51 -13.12
N VAL A 105 2.34 -40.12 -13.61
CA VAL A 105 3.69 -40.00 -13.03
C VAL A 105 4.55 -39.20 -14.00
N PRO A 106 5.32 -38.20 -13.51
CA PRO A 106 6.25 -37.45 -14.35
C PRO A 106 7.29 -38.36 -15.02
N GLY A 107 7.42 -38.27 -16.33
CA GLY A 107 8.51 -38.88 -17.10
C GLY A 107 9.88 -38.21 -16.88
N PRO A 108 10.96 -38.73 -17.51
CA PRO A 108 12.28 -38.11 -17.45
C PRO A 108 12.26 -36.70 -18.09
N GLU A 109 13.09 -35.80 -17.57
CA GLU A 109 13.25 -34.45 -18.15
C GLU A 109 13.94 -34.52 -19.51
N PHE A 110 13.42 -33.77 -20.47
CA PHE A 110 14.06 -33.52 -21.77
C PHE A 110 14.03 -32.02 -22.10
N GLU A 111 14.94 -31.60 -22.98
CA GLU A 111 14.98 -30.22 -23.43
C GLU A 111 13.91 -29.97 -24.49
N ASP A 112 13.00 -29.03 -24.22
CA ASP A 112 11.93 -28.59 -25.12
C ASP A 112 11.98 -27.07 -25.36
N THR A 113 13.19 -26.53 -25.48
CA THR A 113 13.38 -25.10 -25.75
C THR A 113 12.88 -24.77 -27.17
N PRO A 114 11.80 -23.97 -27.36
CA PRO A 114 11.26 -23.72 -28.69
C PRO A 114 12.19 -22.90 -29.58
N ASP A 115 12.07 -23.05 -30.90
CA ASP A 115 12.83 -22.27 -31.87
C ASP A 115 12.53 -20.77 -31.73
N GLY A 116 13.58 -19.95 -31.63
CA GLY A 116 13.45 -18.49 -31.50
C GLY A 116 12.98 -18.02 -30.11
N PHE A 117 12.82 -18.92 -29.14
CA PHE A 117 12.41 -18.59 -27.77
C PHE A 117 13.36 -17.61 -27.08
N GLY A 118 14.62 -17.53 -27.52
CA GLY A 118 15.59 -16.53 -27.06
C GLY A 118 15.11 -15.07 -27.23
N ARG A 119 14.34 -14.74 -28.28
CA ARG A 119 13.79 -13.37 -28.44
C ARG A 119 12.71 -13.07 -27.39
N ILE A 120 11.85 -14.05 -27.13
CA ILE A 120 10.86 -14.00 -26.06
C ILE A 120 11.60 -13.87 -24.72
N ALA A 121 12.73 -14.56 -24.58
CA ALA A 121 13.53 -14.52 -23.38
C ALA A 121 14.12 -13.15 -23.08
N THR A 122 14.76 -12.51 -24.07
CA THR A 122 15.32 -11.16 -23.91
C THR A 122 14.23 -10.11 -23.60
N ALA A 123 13.08 -10.17 -24.30
CA ALA A 123 11.99 -9.22 -24.08
C ALA A 123 11.37 -9.38 -22.68
N THR A 124 11.18 -10.63 -22.26
CA THR A 124 10.64 -10.97 -20.94
C THR A 124 11.60 -10.59 -19.83
N ALA A 125 12.90 -10.91 -19.98
CA ALA A 125 13.94 -10.52 -19.04
C ALA A 125 13.98 -9.00 -18.85
N ARG A 126 13.94 -8.23 -19.94
CA ARG A 126 13.85 -6.76 -19.87
C ARG A 126 12.62 -6.29 -19.10
N GLN A 127 11.46 -6.89 -19.36
CA GLN A 127 10.22 -6.53 -18.68
C GLN A 127 10.29 -6.82 -17.17
N VAL A 128 10.79 -7.99 -16.79
CA VAL A 128 10.99 -8.39 -15.39
C VAL A 128 11.98 -7.46 -14.70
N ILE A 129 13.10 -7.14 -15.35
CA ILE A 129 14.09 -6.17 -14.84
C ILE A 129 13.43 -4.82 -14.55
N VAL A 130 12.71 -4.24 -15.51
CA VAL A 130 12.04 -2.94 -15.33
C VAL A 130 11.00 -3.01 -14.21
N GLN A 131 10.27 -4.11 -14.10
CA GLN A 131 9.31 -4.30 -13.03
C GLN A 131 10.00 -4.36 -11.66
N ARG A 132 11.08 -5.14 -11.53
CA ARG A 132 11.84 -5.26 -10.28
C ARG A 132 12.50 -3.95 -9.85
N LEU A 133 12.99 -3.17 -10.81
CA LEU A 133 13.51 -1.83 -10.55
C LEU A 133 12.41 -0.92 -9.98
N ARG A 134 11.21 -0.94 -10.56
CA ARG A 134 10.06 -0.19 -10.04
C ARG A 134 9.65 -0.66 -8.65
N ASP A 135 9.55 -1.96 -8.43
CA ASP A 135 9.17 -2.52 -7.13
C ASP A 135 10.15 -2.08 -6.03
N ALA A 136 11.46 -2.04 -6.32
CA ALA A 136 12.48 -1.57 -5.39
C ALA A 136 12.40 -0.06 -5.12
N GLU A 137 12.15 0.75 -6.16
CA GLU A 137 11.91 2.19 -5.99
C GLU A 137 10.65 2.45 -5.14
N ASP A 138 9.57 1.71 -5.40
CA ASP A 138 8.32 1.79 -4.65
C ASP A 138 8.52 1.45 -3.17
N ASP A 139 9.28 0.39 -2.88
CA ASP A 139 9.63 -0.04 -1.52
C ASP A 139 10.45 1.03 -0.79
N GLN A 140 11.41 1.65 -1.49
CA GLN A 140 12.23 2.72 -0.94
C GLN A 140 11.39 3.95 -0.59
N VAL A 141 10.47 4.35 -1.46
CA VAL A 141 9.55 5.46 -1.21
C VAL A 141 8.67 5.17 0.01
N LEU A 142 8.03 4.00 0.07
CA LEU A 142 7.22 3.61 1.24
C LEU A 142 8.06 3.62 2.52
N GLY A 143 9.31 3.16 2.46
CA GLY A 143 10.27 3.23 3.56
C GLY A 143 10.51 4.66 4.06
N ASN A 144 10.74 5.61 3.14
CA ASN A 144 11.00 7.01 3.45
C ASN A 144 9.81 7.72 4.12
N PHE A 145 8.59 7.34 3.76
CA PHE A 145 7.36 7.92 4.30
C PHE A 145 6.74 7.11 5.45
N ARG A 146 7.39 6.01 5.86
CA ARG A 146 6.93 5.20 6.99
C ARG A 146 6.92 6.04 8.27
N GLY A 147 5.78 6.06 8.96
CA GLY A 147 5.59 6.84 10.18
C GLY A 147 5.45 8.36 9.95
N LYS A 148 5.27 8.80 8.70
CA LYS A 148 4.89 10.19 8.38
C LYS A 148 3.38 10.41 8.44
N GLU A 149 2.59 9.35 8.57
CA GLU A 149 1.15 9.46 8.83
C GLU A 149 0.90 10.32 10.06
N GLY A 150 0.00 11.29 9.93
CA GLY A 150 -0.27 12.23 11.00
C GLY A 150 0.67 13.44 11.09
N GLU A 151 1.67 13.54 10.21
CA GLU A 151 2.56 14.70 10.14
C GLU A 151 2.16 15.69 9.04
N ILE A 152 2.79 16.86 9.04
CA ILE A 152 2.70 17.83 7.94
C ILE A 152 3.87 17.65 7.01
N LEU A 153 3.60 17.54 5.72
CA LEU A 153 4.60 17.59 4.68
C LEU A 153 4.39 18.83 3.80
N GLY A 154 5.50 19.44 3.41
CA GLY A 154 5.53 20.57 2.49
C GLY A 154 6.09 20.14 1.14
N GLY A 155 5.44 20.56 0.06
CA GLY A 155 5.87 20.26 -1.29
C GLY A 155 5.52 21.36 -2.28
N VAL A 156 5.77 21.11 -3.56
CA VAL A 156 5.43 22.02 -4.67
C VAL A 156 4.28 21.41 -5.47
N ILE A 157 3.23 22.18 -5.71
CA ILE A 157 2.07 21.73 -6.48
C ILE A 157 2.50 21.48 -7.93
N GLN A 158 2.25 20.27 -8.41
CA GLN A 158 2.55 19.82 -9.77
C GLN A 158 1.33 19.90 -10.68
N GLN A 159 1.57 20.04 -11.98
CA GLN A 159 0.51 20.09 -12.97
C GLN A 159 0.05 18.67 -13.31
N GLY A 160 -1.12 18.29 -12.79
CA GLY A 160 -1.77 17.01 -13.09
C GLY A 160 -2.48 16.99 -14.45
N ARG A 161 -2.76 15.78 -14.97
CA ARG A 161 -3.61 15.57 -16.16
C ARG A 161 -5.11 15.75 -15.84
N ASP A 162 -5.52 15.33 -14.64
CA ASP A 162 -6.87 15.54 -14.13
C ASP A 162 -6.88 16.79 -13.24
N PRO A 163 -7.58 17.87 -13.60
CA PRO A 163 -7.63 19.09 -12.78
C PRO A 163 -8.33 18.90 -11.42
N ARG A 164 -9.03 17.79 -11.20
CA ARG A 164 -9.67 17.49 -9.90
C ARG A 164 -8.70 16.92 -8.88
N VAL A 165 -7.57 16.36 -9.33
CA VAL A 165 -6.58 15.73 -8.48
C VAL A 165 -5.36 16.64 -8.42
N VAL A 166 -5.06 17.15 -7.22
CA VAL A 166 -3.88 17.97 -7.01
C VAL A 166 -2.72 17.06 -6.66
N LEU A 167 -1.64 17.17 -7.42
CA LEU A 167 -0.40 16.45 -7.17
C LEU A 167 0.59 17.40 -6.49
N ILE A 168 1.33 16.90 -5.51
CA ILE A 168 2.28 17.69 -4.74
C ILE A 168 3.59 16.91 -4.71
N ASP A 169 4.66 17.48 -5.26
CA ASP A 169 6.00 16.90 -5.18
C ASP A 169 6.59 17.13 -3.79
N ILE A 170 6.87 16.04 -3.08
CA ILE A 170 7.47 16.01 -1.76
C ILE A 170 8.81 15.28 -1.86
N GLY A 171 9.85 16.02 -2.24
CA GLY A 171 11.21 15.49 -2.27
C GLY A 171 11.44 14.43 -3.37
N GLY A 172 10.84 14.61 -4.54
CA GLY A 172 10.96 13.71 -5.69
C GLY A 172 9.88 12.64 -5.76
N THR A 173 8.95 12.60 -4.80
CA THR A 173 7.78 11.70 -4.81
C THR A 173 6.50 12.52 -4.93
N GLU A 174 5.63 12.15 -5.86
CA GLU A 174 4.31 12.77 -6.00
C GLU A 174 3.33 12.22 -4.98
N ALA A 175 2.91 13.08 -4.06
CA ALA A 175 1.79 12.84 -3.18
C ALA A 175 0.49 13.38 -3.78
N VAL A 176 -0.63 12.79 -3.38
CA VAL A 176 -1.95 13.08 -3.95
C VAL A 176 -2.82 13.79 -2.93
N LEU A 177 -3.39 14.93 -3.31
CA LEU A 177 -4.43 15.63 -2.57
C LEU A 177 -5.77 15.44 -3.33
N PRO A 178 -6.60 14.45 -2.94
CA PRO A 178 -7.83 14.15 -3.64
C PRO A 178 -8.91 15.21 -3.41
N ALA A 179 -9.88 15.31 -4.33
CA ALA A 179 -10.89 16.38 -4.32
C ALA A 179 -11.70 16.50 -3.01
N HIS A 180 -11.97 15.39 -2.32
CA HIS A 180 -12.72 15.40 -1.04
C HIS A 180 -11.86 15.86 0.16
N GLU A 181 -10.54 15.83 0.03
CA GLU A 181 -9.60 16.32 1.03
C GLU A 181 -9.09 17.74 0.72
N GLN A 182 -9.57 18.35 -0.37
CA GLN A 182 -9.30 19.72 -0.76
C GLN A 182 -10.28 20.68 -0.08
N VAL A 183 -9.77 21.82 0.38
CA VAL A 183 -10.60 22.93 0.87
C VAL A 183 -11.28 23.62 -0.32
N PRO A 184 -12.62 23.71 -0.36
CA PRO A 184 -13.35 24.24 -1.52
C PRO A 184 -13.04 25.70 -1.88
N THR A 185 -12.62 26.51 -0.91
CA THR A 185 -12.30 27.93 -1.10
C THR A 185 -10.84 28.17 -1.52
N GLU A 186 -9.97 27.16 -1.43
CA GLU A 186 -8.57 27.26 -1.82
C GLU A 186 -8.39 27.10 -3.33
N LYS A 187 -7.35 27.73 -3.88
CA LYS A 187 -6.88 27.51 -5.25
C LYS A 187 -5.50 26.88 -5.18
N TYR A 188 -5.34 25.75 -5.86
CA TYR A 188 -4.07 25.03 -5.91
C TYR A 188 -3.37 25.36 -7.23
N VAL A 189 -2.49 26.36 -7.22
CA VAL A 189 -1.80 26.82 -8.42
C VAL A 189 -0.50 26.06 -8.59
N HIS A 190 -0.21 25.61 -9.81
CA HIS A 190 1.04 24.93 -10.12
C HIS A 190 2.25 25.81 -9.78
N GLY A 191 3.27 25.20 -9.17
CA GLY A 191 4.51 25.86 -8.75
C GLY A 191 4.44 26.51 -7.36
N GLU A 192 3.25 26.64 -6.77
CA GLU A 192 3.13 27.13 -5.40
C GLU A 192 3.51 26.05 -4.38
N ARG A 193 4.04 26.49 -3.25
CA ARG A 193 4.33 25.61 -2.12
C ARG A 193 3.06 25.41 -1.30
N LEU A 194 2.81 24.17 -0.90
CA LEU A 194 1.69 23.82 -0.05
C LEU A 194 2.16 22.89 1.06
N ARG A 195 1.77 23.18 2.29
CA ARG A 195 1.82 22.20 3.38
C ARG A 195 0.49 21.49 3.51
N ALA A 196 0.52 20.18 3.69
CA ALA A 196 -0.69 19.40 3.89
C ALA A 196 -0.45 18.30 4.93
N TYR A 197 -1.54 17.84 5.53
CA TYR A 197 -1.53 16.76 6.51
C TYR A 197 -1.44 15.42 5.79
N VAL A 198 -0.57 14.53 6.24
CA VAL A 198 -0.49 13.16 5.70
C VAL A 198 -1.59 12.33 6.32
N LEU A 199 -2.58 11.99 5.49
CA LEU A 199 -3.73 11.17 5.90
C LEU A 199 -3.36 9.69 5.95
N GLU A 200 -2.65 9.21 4.92
CA GLU A 200 -2.33 7.79 4.75
C GLU A 200 -1.07 7.62 3.87
N VAL A 201 -0.26 6.61 4.20
CA VAL A 201 0.85 6.13 3.36
C VAL A 201 0.66 4.64 3.08
N ALA A 202 0.24 4.30 1.87
CA ALA A 202 -0.11 2.93 1.50
C ALA A 202 0.48 2.51 0.15
N ARG A 203 0.49 1.20 -0.13
CA ARG A 203 0.78 0.68 -1.47
C ARG A 203 -0.50 0.67 -2.29
N GLY A 204 -0.57 1.53 -3.30
CA GLY A 204 -1.66 1.58 -4.27
C GLY A 204 -1.46 0.60 -5.43
N SER A 205 -2.40 0.62 -6.38
CA SER A 205 -2.36 -0.22 -7.58
C SER A 205 -1.27 0.16 -8.60
N ARG A 206 -0.66 1.34 -8.44
CA ARG A 206 0.39 1.86 -9.33
C ARG A 206 1.67 2.25 -8.57
N GLY A 207 1.91 1.64 -7.41
CA GLY A 207 3.05 1.93 -6.55
C GLY A 207 2.67 2.68 -5.27
N PRO A 208 3.61 3.34 -4.59
CA PRO A 208 3.39 4.05 -3.35
C PRO A 208 2.36 5.17 -3.53
N GLN A 209 1.46 5.29 -2.58
CA GLN A 209 0.45 6.33 -2.55
C GLN A 209 0.51 7.06 -1.21
N ILE A 210 0.85 8.35 -1.27
CA ILE A 210 0.84 9.25 -0.13
C ILE A 210 -0.38 10.15 -0.29
N THR A 211 -1.40 9.94 0.53
CA THR A 211 -2.62 10.73 0.50
C THR A 211 -2.49 11.89 1.47
N LEU A 212 -2.67 13.10 0.96
CA LEU A 212 -2.63 14.33 1.74
C LEU A 212 -4.04 14.87 1.97
N SER A 213 -4.16 15.73 2.99
CA SER A 213 -5.37 16.47 3.30
C SER A 213 -5.11 17.92 3.67
N ARG A 214 -5.97 18.80 3.17
CA ARG A 214 -6.08 20.20 3.55
C ARG A 214 -7.29 20.47 4.44
N THR A 215 -8.31 19.63 4.39
CA THR A 215 -9.54 19.74 5.21
C THR A 215 -9.38 19.16 6.62
N HIS A 216 -8.47 18.21 6.82
CA HIS A 216 -8.36 17.48 8.07
C HIS A 216 -8.05 18.39 9.28
N PRO A 217 -8.76 18.24 10.43
CA PRO A 217 -8.58 19.15 11.57
C PRO A 217 -7.17 19.11 12.20
N ASN A 218 -6.48 17.97 12.14
CA ASN A 218 -5.11 17.85 12.66
C ASN A 218 -4.08 18.67 11.88
N LEU A 219 -4.38 19.12 10.65
CA LEU A 219 -3.54 20.11 9.97
C LEU A 219 -3.38 21.35 10.85
N VAL A 220 -4.49 21.87 11.39
CA VAL A 220 -4.46 23.08 12.23
C VAL A 220 -3.69 22.81 13.52
N ARG A 221 -3.92 21.66 14.17
CA ARG A 221 -3.20 21.25 15.38
C ARG A 221 -1.68 21.24 15.16
N LYS A 222 -1.22 20.59 14.09
CA LYS A 222 0.20 20.46 13.74
C LYS A 222 0.81 21.80 13.29
N LEU A 223 0.03 22.68 12.64
CA LEU A 223 0.47 24.05 12.33
C LEU A 223 0.70 24.87 13.60
N PHE A 224 -0.19 24.77 14.59
CA PHE A 224 0.01 25.40 15.89
C PHE A 224 1.20 24.82 16.65
N GLU A 225 1.42 23.50 16.59
CA GLU A 225 2.60 22.84 17.17
C GLU A 225 3.91 23.39 16.58
N MET A 226 3.96 23.63 15.26
CA MET A 226 5.14 24.23 14.62
C MET A 226 5.33 25.73 14.94
N GLU A 227 4.24 26.49 15.09
CA GLU A 227 4.28 27.95 15.24
C GLU A 227 4.39 28.40 16.72
N VAL A 228 3.90 27.58 17.66
CA VAL A 228 3.79 27.92 19.08
C VAL A 228 4.67 26.97 19.91
N PRO A 229 5.83 27.42 20.41
CA PRO A 229 6.75 26.59 21.21
C PRO A 229 6.08 25.93 22.41
N GLU A 230 5.17 26.65 23.08
CA GLU A 230 4.44 26.16 24.25
C GLU A 230 3.48 25.02 23.89
N VAL A 231 3.01 24.93 22.64
CA VAL A 231 2.22 23.78 22.17
C VAL A 231 3.14 22.60 21.86
N ALA A 232 4.31 22.86 21.27
CA ALA A 232 5.31 21.83 20.96
C ALA A 232 5.88 21.13 22.20
N ASP A 233 6.14 21.88 23.28
CA ASP A 233 6.70 21.33 24.52
C ASP A 233 5.63 20.83 25.51
N GLY A 234 4.34 20.97 25.17
CA GLY A 234 3.22 20.51 25.99
C GLY A 234 2.84 21.44 27.15
N THR A 235 3.45 22.62 27.27
CA THR A 235 3.07 23.66 28.24
C THR A 235 1.64 24.18 28.00
N VAL A 236 1.22 24.20 26.74
CA VAL A 236 -0.13 24.55 26.29
C VAL A 236 -0.71 23.37 25.52
N GLU A 237 -1.85 22.88 25.98
CA GLU A 237 -2.56 21.77 25.36
C GLU A 237 -3.76 22.29 24.56
N ILE A 238 -3.93 21.79 23.34
CA ILE A 238 -5.14 21.98 22.52
C ILE A 238 -6.17 20.90 22.91
N THR A 239 -7.13 21.26 23.74
CA THR A 239 -8.12 20.33 24.31
C THR A 239 -9.30 20.05 23.39
N GLY A 240 -9.62 20.99 22.49
CA GLY A 240 -10.75 20.88 21.58
C GLY A 240 -10.53 21.66 20.29
N LEU A 241 -11.02 21.12 19.18
CA LEU A 241 -10.89 21.73 17.87
C LEU A 241 -12.12 21.40 17.03
N ALA A 242 -12.82 22.44 16.57
CA ALA A 242 -13.93 22.33 15.62
C ALA A 242 -13.60 23.17 14.38
N ARG A 243 -13.59 22.54 13.20
CA ARG A 243 -13.11 23.15 11.96
C ARG A 243 -14.15 23.06 10.84
N GLU A 244 -14.44 24.20 10.24
CA GLU A 244 -15.07 24.33 8.94
C GLU A 244 -13.98 24.83 7.97
N ALA A 245 -13.34 23.88 7.27
CA ALA A 245 -12.11 24.13 6.55
C ALA A 245 -12.28 25.21 5.47
N GLY A 246 -11.35 26.17 5.41
CA GLY A 246 -11.41 27.32 4.51
C GLY A 246 -12.31 28.46 4.97
N HIS A 247 -13.03 28.29 6.08
CA HIS A 247 -13.93 29.29 6.64
C HIS A 247 -13.52 29.69 8.05
N ARG A 248 -13.69 28.79 9.02
CA ARG A 248 -13.44 29.08 10.43
C ARG A 248 -13.09 27.84 11.24
N THR A 249 -12.09 27.97 12.12
CA THR A 249 -11.75 27.00 13.16
C THR A 249 -11.90 27.62 14.54
N LYS A 250 -12.51 26.88 15.46
CA LYS A 250 -12.49 27.17 16.90
C LYS A 250 -11.52 26.25 17.61
N LEU A 251 -10.63 26.84 18.40
CA LEU A 251 -9.55 26.15 19.09
C LEU A 251 -9.63 26.41 20.60
N ALA A 252 -9.90 25.37 21.39
CA ALA A 252 -9.88 25.44 22.84
C ALA A 252 -8.50 25.03 23.36
N VAL A 253 -7.92 25.85 24.24
CA VAL A 253 -6.58 25.64 24.79
C VAL A 253 -6.56 25.79 26.31
N ARG A 254 -5.71 24.99 26.98
CA ARG A 254 -5.39 25.15 28.42
C ARG A 254 -3.89 25.16 28.63
N ALA A 255 -3.44 25.80 29.71
CA ALA A 255 -2.08 25.63 30.19
C ALA A 255 -2.01 24.38 31.05
N THR A 256 -0.94 23.61 30.91
CA THR A 256 -0.64 22.44 31.76
C THR A 256 0.14 22.84 33.01
N ILE A 257 0.80 24.01 32.98
CA ILE A 257 1.53 24.57 34.12
C ILE A 257 0.92 25.90 34.61
N PRO A 258 1.00 26.21 35.91
CA PRO A 258 0.54 27.47 36.45
C PRO A 258 1.31 28.68 35.91
N GLY A 259 0.62 29.81 35.75
CA GLY A 259 1.23 31.09 35.36
C GLY A 259 1.41 31.30 33.86
N VAL A 260 1.11 30.30 33.02
CA VAL A 260 1.10 30.44 31.57
C VAL A 260 -0.28 30.81 31.05
N ASN A 261 -0.35 31.83 30.20
CA ASN A 261 -1.55 32.20 29.47
C ASN A 261 -1.62 31.46 28.13
N ALA A 262 -2.38 30.36 28.08
CA ALA A 262 -2.48 29.50 26.90
C ALA A 262 -3.02 30.24 25.66
N LYS A 263 -4.15 30.95 25.80
CA LYS A 263 -4.72 31.73 24.69
C LYS A 263 -3.73 32.79 24.19
N GLY A 264 -3.06 33.50 25.11
CA GLY A 264 -2.06 34.50 24.79
C GLY A 264 -0.85 33.92 24.04
N ALA A 265 -0.36 32.76 24.47
CA ALA A 265 0.75 32.05 23.83
C ALA A 265 0.42 31.66 22.38
N CYS A 266 -0.79 31.13 22.14
CA CYS A 266 -1.23 30.76 20.79
C CYS A 266 -1.50 31.96 19.87
N ILE A 267 -1.97 33.09 20.42
CA ILE A 267 -2.14 34.33 19.66
C ILE A 267 -0.77 34.91 19.27
N GLY A 268 0.17 34.94 20.21
CA GLY A 268 1.50 35.50 20.05
C GLY A 268 1.55 37.04 20.07
N PRO A 269 2.74 37.65 20.11
CA PRO A 269 2.91 39.10 20.10
C PRO A 269 2.16 39.77 18.96
N MET A 270 1.28 40.71 19.30
CA MET A 270 0.38 41.40 18.37
C MET A 270 -0.49 40.47 17.52
N GLY A 271 -0.62 39.18 17.85
CA GLY A 271 -1.34 38.18 17.06
C GLY A 271 -0.55 37.57 15.89
N ASN A 272 0.78 37.64 15.91
CA ASN A 272 1.62 37.17 14.81
C ASN A 272 1.49 35.65 14.57
N ARG A 273 1.53 34.83 15.63
CA ARG A 273 1.51 33.36 15.54
C ARG A 273 0.21 32.85 14.92
N VAL A 274 -0.93 33.25 15.47
CA VAL A 274 -2.23 32.87 14.89
C VAL A 274 -2.39 33.36 13.45
N ARG A 275 -1.89 34.54 13.10
CA ARG A 275 -1.93 35.04 11.72
C ARG A 275 -1.03 34.23 10.77
N ALA A 276 0.10 33.73 11.22
CA ALA A 276 0.95 32.84 10.43
C ALA A 276 0.21 31.54 10.11
N VAL A 277 -0.46 30.93 11.09
CA VAL A 277 -1.30 29.74 10.87
C VAL A 277 -2.47 30.06 9.92
N MET A 278 -3.16 31.19 10.11
CA MET A 278 -4.24 31.63 9.20
C MET A 278 -3.76 31.85 7.76
N ALA A 279 -2.54 32.36 7.58
CA ALA A 279 -1.94 32.56 6.26
C ALA A 279 -1.65 31.23 5.56
N GLU A 280 -1.11 30.24 6.28
CA GLU A 280 -0.89 28.88 5.76
C GLU A 280 -2.21 28.16 5.43
N LEU A 281 -3.33 28.59 6.03
CA LEU A 281 -4.70 28.12 5.74
C LEU A 281 -5.45 29.06 4.78
N HIS A 282 -4.73 29.87 4.00
CA HIS A 282 -5.27 30.77 2.97
C HIS A 282 -6.41 31.68 3.45
N GLY A 283 -6.34 32.14 4.70
CA GLY A 283 -7.28 33.11 5.25
C GLY A 283 -8.42 32.52 6.09
N GLU A 284 -8.44 31.20 6.32
CA GLU A 284 -9.32 30.56 7.30
C GLU A 284 -9.26 31.32 8.64
N LYS A 285 -10.42 31.68 9.22
CA LYS A 285 -10.47 32.42 10.49
C LYS A 285 -10.26 31.48 11.66
N ILE A 286 -9.49 31.90 12.67
CA ILE A 286 -9.24 31.09 13.86
C ILE A 286 -9.67 31.86 15.10
N ASP A 287 -10.59 31.29 15.87
CA ASP A 287 -10.98 31.78 17.18
C ASP A 287 -10.32 30.89 18.25
N ILE A 288 -9.44 31.47 19.07
CA ILE A 288 -8.80 30.77 20.19
C ILE A 288 -9.54 31.13 21.47
N VAL A 289 -9.97 30.10 22.21
CA VAL A 289 -10.78 30.24 23.42
C VAL A 289 -10.13 29.50 24.58
N ASP A 290 -10.35 29.99 25.80
CA ASP A 290 -9.86 29.31 27.00
C ASP A 290 -10.70 28.05 27.26
N HIS A 291 -10.05 26.93 27.52
CA HIS A 291 -10.73 25.71 27.95
C HIS A 291 -11.27 25.88 29.38
N SER A 292 -12.42 25.28 29.64
CA SER A 292 -13.01 25.17 30.99
C SER A 292 -13.53 23.76 31.21
N ASP A 293 -13.26 23.21 32.38
CA ASP A 293 -13.83 21.92 32.82
C ASP A 293 -15.30 22.08 33.27
N ASP A 294 -15.75 23.31 33.56
CA ASP A 294 -17.17 23.65 33.69
C ASP A 294 -17.81 23.78 32.29
N PRO A 295 -18.81 22.93 31.94
CA PRO A 295 -19.45 22.96 30.63
C PRO A 295 -20.16 24.29 30.32
N ALA A 296 -20.76 24.95 31.32
CA ALA A 296 -21.48 26.20 31.09
C ALA A 296 -20.51 27.31 30.66
N ALA A 297 -19.40 27.47 31.39
CA ALA A 297 -18.32 28.37 30.99
C ALA A 297 -17.70 27.98 29.64
N MET A 298 -17.50 26.68 29.37
CA MET A 298 -16.92 26.22 28.10
C MET A 298 -17.81 26.55 26.89
N ILE A 299 -19.12 26.35 27.01
CA ILE A 299 -20.10 26.77 25.99
C ILE A 299 -20.04 28.29 25.81
N GLY A 300 -19.98 29.03 26.92
CA GLY A 300 -19.84 30.48 26.90
C GLY A 300 -18.62 30.95 26.09
N HIS A 301 -17.46 30.31 26.32
CA HIS A 301 -16.23 30.58 25.59
C HIS A 301 -16.33 30.20 24.11
N ALA A 302 -16.92 29.05 23.78
CA ALA A 302 -17.06 28.57 22.40
C ALA A 302 -17.89 29.52 21.51
N LEU A 303 -18.84 30.26 22.10
CA LEU A 303 -19.66 31.24 21.38
C LEU A 303 -18.93 32.55 21.08
N SER A 304 -17.73 32.77 21.62
CA SER A 304 -16.87 33.92 21.26
C SER A 304 -16.71 34.03 19.74
N PRO A 305 -16.83 35.23 19.13
CA PRO A 305 -16.86 36.56 19.76
C PRO A 305 -18.27 37.07 20.16
N ALA A 306 -19.32 36.23 20.09
CA ALA A 306 -20.65 36.65 20.49
C ALA A 306 -20.75 36.86 22.01
N ARG A 307 -21.55 37.83 22.44
CA ARG A 307 -21.84 38.05 23.86
C ARG A 307 -22.92 37.08 24.34
N VAL A 308 -22.59 36.29 25.35
CA VAL A 308 -23.50 35.29 25.92
C VAL A 308 -24.36 35.93 27.01
N LEU A 309 -25.68 35.68 26.97
CA LEU A 309 -26.64 36.21 27.96
C LEU A 309 -26.91 35.20 29.09
N SER A 310 -27.05 33.92 28.73
CA SER A 310 -27.22 32.79 29.64
C SER A 310 -26.84 31.50 28.92
N VAL A 311 -26.40 30.50 29.66
CA VAL A 311 -26.14 29.12 29.20
C VAL A 311 -26.99 28.17 30.04
#